data_AF-A0A8M9PMB3-F1
#
_entry.id   AF-A0A8M9PMB3-F1
#
_cell.length_a   1.000
_cell.length_b   1.000
_cell.length_c   1.000
_cell.angle_alpha   90.00
_cell.angle_beta   90.00
_cell.angle_gamma   90.00
#
_symmetry.space_group_name_H-M   'P 1'
#
loop_
_entity.id
_entity.type
_entity.pdbx_description
1 polymer ?
#
loop_
_entity_poly.entity_id
_entity_poly.type
_entity_poly.pdbx_seq_one_letter_code
_entity_poly.pdbx_strand_id
1 'polypeptide(L)'
;MGSRQQWLTRLKNELSNSPLVSNVAFGFILMGLEKLVELEFECPCNPAWNGLFSSAFFIIPGVMAFALMMIVQGCRCGVWCRRTVSLSSFVPAVVWLILLFLDGQYFACAMTDWHGRFVIVDKAAPQKWCEPTQEESVTPQELMLRSQRLFVESQVIGIVLLIFICFGLVVYVIRESCQQDLETPDANVAEMTLYSSS
;
A
#
# COMPACT_ATOMS: atom_id res chain seq x y z
N MET A 1 24.81 17.35 -7.65
CA MET A 1 25.18 16.47 -6.51
C MET A 1 25.75 17.25 -5.32
N GLY A 2 26.62 18.25 -5.52
CA GLY A 2 27.25 19.00 -4.43
C GLY A 2 26.29 19.67 -3.44
N SER A 3 25.25 20.37 -3.90
CA SER A 3 24.32 21.09 -3.01
C SER A 3 23.57 20.17 -2.04
N ARG A 4 23.11 19.01 -2.50
CA ARG A 4 22.34 18.05 -1.68
C ARG A 4 23.21 17.41 -0.61
N GLN A 5 24.45 17.02 -0.96
CA GLN A 5 25.39 16.50 0.03
C GLN A 5 25.75 17.58 1.05
N GLN A 6 26.07 18.79 0.59
CA GLN A 6 26.41 19.91 1.47
C GLN A 6 25.26 20.28 2.43
N TRP A 7 24.01 20.23 1.95
CA TRP A 7 22.83 20.42 2.78
C TRP A 7 22.67 19.32 3.83
N LEU A 8 22.81 18.05 3.45
CA LEU A 8 22.75 16.92 4.38
C LEU A 8 23.86 16.97 5.45
N THR A 9 25.08 17.35 5.07
CA THR A 9 26.19 17.48 6.02
C THR A 9 25.94 18.61 7.01
N ARG A 10 25.38 19.73 6.54
CA ARG A 10 25.03 20.87 7.39
C ARG A 10 23.93 20.49 8.38
N LEU A 11 22.86 19.85 7.89
CA LEU A 11 21.77 19.35 8.71
C LEU A 11 22.27 18.35 9.78
N LYS A 12 23.16 17.43 9.39
CA LYS A 12 23.80 16.47 10.30
C LYS A 12 24.64 17.17 11.38
N ASN A 13 25.42 18.18 11.02
CA ASN A 13 26.23 18.93 11.98
C ASN A 13 25.36 19.74 12.95
N GLU A 14 24.31 20.40 12.46
CA GLU A 14 23.35 21.14 13.31
C GLU A 14 22.69 20.19 14.33
N LEU A 15 22.23 19.02 13.86
CA LEU A 15 21.56 18.01 14.67
C LEU A 15 22.52 17.38 15.70
N SER A 16 23.75 17.08 15.28
CA SER A 16 24.82 16.53 16.13
C SER A 16 25.25 17.48 17.24
N ASN A 17 25.28 18.79 16.98
CA ASN A 17 25.75 19.77 17.96
C ASN A 17 24.73 20.03 19.07
N SER A 18 23.46 19.65 18.88
CA SER A 18 22.38 19.89 19.83
C SER A 18 21.57 18.62 20.10
N PRO A 19 22.17 17.58 20.73
CA PRO A 19 21.48 16.30 20.95
C PRO A 19 20.16 16.45 21.70
N LEU A 20 20.05 17.41 22.64
CA LEU A 20 18.80 17.72 23.33
C LEU A 20 17.72 18.27 22.39
N VAL A 21 18.06 19.26 21.55
CA VAL A 21 17.11 19.86 20.57
C VAL A 21 16.70 18.83 19.54
N SER A 22 17.65 18.00 19.07
CA SER A 22 17.39 16.88 18.16
C SER A 22 16.39 15.89 18.77
N ASN A 23 16.65 15.42 19.99
CA ASN A 23 15.77 14.45 20.65
C ASN A 23 14.36 15.01 20.88
N VAL A 24 14.25 16.28 21.26
CA VAL A 24 12.94 16.95 21.41
C VAL A 24 12.23 17.04 20.05
N ALA A 25 12.92 17.46 18.99
CA ALA A 25 12.36 17.54 17.64
C ALA A 25 11.88 16.17 17.13
N PHE A 26 12.70 15.13 17.30
CA PHE A 26 12.30 13.75 16.98
C PHE A 26 11.13 13.28 17.83
N GLY A 27 11.08 13.64 19.11
CA GLY A 27 9.95 13.34 19.99
C GLY A 27 8.64 13.93 19.46
N PHE A 28 8.64 15.20 19.03
CA PHE A 28 7.48 15.82 18.42
C PHE A 28 7.08 15.17 17.08
N ILE A 29 8.05 14.81 16.24
CA ILE A 29 7.79 14.10 14.98
C ILE A 29 7.15 12.73 15.25
N LEU A 30 7.72 11.96 16.19
CA LEU A 30 7.19 10.65 16.57
C LEU A 30 5.79 10.76 17.17
N MET A 31 5.54 11.73 18.05
CA MET A 31 4.21 12.00 18.60
C MET A 31 3.19 12.36 17.51
N GLY A 32 3.60 13.19 16.53
CA GLY A 32 2.75 13.51 15.39
C GLY A 32 2.45 12.29 14.52
N LEU A 33 3.45 11.45 14.26
CA LEU A 33 3.29 10.20 13.51
C LEU A 33 2.41 9.19 14.26
N GLU A 34 2.56 9.06 15.57
CA GLU A 34 1.69 8.24 16.42
C GLU A 34 0.23 8.67 16.28
N LYS A 35 -0.05 9.98 16.37
CA LYS A 35 -1.41 10.51 16.18
C LYS A 35 -1.93 10.32 14.75
N LEU A 36 -1.07 10.36 13.74
CA LEU A 36 -1.45 10.07 12.36
C LEU A 36 -1.76 8.59 12.14
N VAL A 37 -1.05 7.68 12.83
CA VAL A 37 -1.31 6.24 12.78
C VAL A 37 -2.57 5.87 13.57
N GLU A 38 -2.87 6.59 14.65
CA GLU A 38 -4.08 6.43 15.46
C GLU A 38 -5.33 7.06 14.82
N LEU A 39 -5.19 7.88 13.76
CA LEU A 39 -6.34 8.49 13.11
C LEU A 39 -7.19 7.42 12.43
N GLU A 40 -8.31 7.07 13.08
CA GLU A 40 -9.32 6.24 12.47
C GLU A 40 -9.96 6.95 11.29
N PHE A 41 -10.19 6.21 10.20
CA PHE A 41 -10.89 6.72 9.05
C PHE A 41 -12.36 7.00 9.39
N GLU A 42 -12.79 8.23 9.13
CA GLU A 42 -14.19 8.67 9.21
C GLU A 42 -14.62 9.18 7.83
N CYS A 43 -15.70 8.61 7.29
CA CYS A 43 -16.23 9.04 6.01
C CYS A 43 -16.89 10.42 6.17
N PRO A 44 -16.62 11.41 5.30
CA PRO A 44 -17.24 12.73 5.40
C PRO A 44 -18.76 12.70 5.12
N CYS A 45 -19.28 11.60 4.57
CA CYS A 45 -20.70 11.39 4.26
C CYS A 45 -21.31 12.54 3.42
N ASN A 46 -20.49 13.06 2.51
CA ASN A 46 -20.86 14.06 1.54
C ASN A 46 -20.38 13.57 0.16
N PRO A 47 -21.30 13.22 -0.76
CA PRO A 47 -20.96 12.67 -2.08
C PRO A 47 -19.94 13.49 -2.87
N ALA A 48 -19.91 14.82 -2.67
CA ALA A 48 -18.95 15.71 -3.32
C ALA A 48 -17.50 15.47 -2.88
N TRP A 49 -17.29 14.95 -1.66
CA TRP A 49 -15.98 14.76 -1.04
C TRP A 49 -15.63 13.29 -0.78
N ASN A 50 -16.64 12.41 -0.68
CA ASN A 50 -16.49 10.99 -0.37
C ASN A 50 -15.43 10.31 -1.27
N GLY A 51 -15.55 10.47 -2.58
CA GLY A 51 -14.63 9.89 -3.55
C GLY A 51 -13.21 10.45 -3.44
N LEU A 52 -13.08 11.79 -3.41
CA LEU A 52 -11.77 12.46 -3.34
C LEU A 52 -11.04 12.13 -2.03
N PHE A 53 -11.72 12.25 -0.90
CA PHE A 53 -11.15 11.99 0.41
C PHE A 53 -10.73 10.53 0.57
N SER A 54 -11.60 9.59 0.22
CA SER A 54 -11.28 8.16 0.30
C SER A 54 -10.17 7.75 -0.66
N SER A 55 -10.15 8.31 -1.88
CA SER A 55 -9.10 8.02 -2.87
C SER A 55 -7.70 8.45 -2.41
N ALA A 56 -7.61 9.49 -1.57
CA ALA A 56 -6.34 9.91 -1.00
C ALA A 56 -5.70 8.82 -0.13
N PHE A 57 -6.50 8.06 0.64
CA PHE A 57 -6.02 6.92 1.43
C PHE A 57 -5.58 5.73 0.57
N PHE A 58 -6.16 5.55 -0.62
CA PHE A 58 -5.68 4.58 -1.59
C PHE A 58 -4.34 4.98 -2.21
N ILE A 59 -4.23 6.24 -2.65
CA ILE A 59 -3.13 6.69 -3.51
C ILE A 59 -1.91 7.08 -2.68
N ILE A 60 -2.07 7.92 -1.65
CA ILE A 60 -0.94 8.54 -0.95
C ILE A 60 -0.04 7.49 -0.29
N PRO A 61 -0.54 6.58 0.56
CA PRO A 61 0.33 5.60 1.21
C PRO A 61 0.92 4.60 0.21
N GLY A 62 0.19 4.22 -0.84
CA GLY A 62 0.69 3.37 -1.92
C GLY A 62 1.86 4.00 -2.67
N VAL A 63 1.72 5.28 -3.05
CA VAL A 63 2.80 6.05 -3.71
C VAL A 63 3.98 6.26 -2.77
N MET A 64 3.73 6.55 -1.50
CA MET A 64 4.78 6.71 -0.48
C MET A 64 5.57 5.41 -0.30
N ALA A 65 4.89 4.28 -0.16
CA ALA A 65 5.52 2.97 -0.03
C ALA A 65 6.35 2.62 -1.27
N PHE A 66 5.82 2.87 -2.47
CA PHE A 66 6.55 2.69 -3.72
C PHE A 66 7.80 3.58 -3.80
N ALA A 67 7.67 4.88 -3.48
CA ALA A 67 8.77 5.83 -3.50
C ALA A 67 9.87 5.44 -2.51
N LEU A 68 9.51 5.01 -1.30
CA LEU A 68 10.45 4.51 -0.30
C LEU A 68 11.20 3.28 -0.81
N MET A 69 10.52 2.33 -1.44
CA MET A 69 11.20 1.16 -2.04
C MET A 69 12.17 1.56 -3.14
N MET A 70 11.80 2.52 -4.00
CA MET A 70 12.69 3.04 -5.03
C MET A 70 13.94 3.73 -4.46
N ILE A 71 13.80 4.43 -3.33
CA ILE A 71 14.93 5.05 -2.63
C ILE A 71 15.83 3.98 -2.01
N VAL A 72 15.25 2.99 -1.32
CA VAL A 72 15.98 1.93 -0.60
C VAL A 72 16.71 0.99 -1.56
N GLN A 73 16.06 0.56 -2.64
CA GLN A 73 16.69 -0.33 -3.64
C GLN A 73 17.82 0.37 -4.41
N GLY A 74 17.92 1.70 -4.30
CA GLY A 74 18.89 2.51 -4.99
C GLY A 74 18.57 2.60 -6.48
N CYS A 75 18.31 3.81 -6.98
CA CYS A 75 18.29 4.03 -8.41
C CYS A 75 19.72 3.85 -8.93
N ARG A 76 20.08 2.66 -9.40
CA ARG A 76 21.35 2.39 -10.10
C ARG A 76 21.31 3.04 -11.48
N CYS A 77 21.33 4.38 -11.51
CA CYS A 77 21.43 5.17 -12.73
C CYS A 77 22.86 5.13 -13.27
N GLY A 78 23.23 4.03 -13.90
CA GLY A 78 24.32 3.96 -14.89
C GLY A 78 23.77 4.13 -16.31
N VAL A 79 24.64 4.49 -17.26
CA VAL A 79 24.42 5.17 -18.56
C VAL A 79 23.34 4.61 -19.51
N TRP A 80 22.75 3.45 -19.27
CA TRP A 80 21.70 2.91 -20.14
C TRP A 80 20.42 2.61 -19.36
N CYS A 81 19.54 3.61 -19.33
CA CYS A 81 18.28 3.62 -18.61
C CYS A 81 17.22 2.72 -19.29
N ARG A 82 17.49 1.42 -19.48
CA ARG A 82 16.43 0.42 -19.69
C ARG A 82 15.89 0.05 -18.32
N ARG A 83 15.19 1.03 -17.76
CA ARG A 83 14.71 1.17 -16.39
C ARG A 83 13.64 0.13 -16.07
N THR A 84 14.01 -1.14 -15.93
CA THR A 84 13.11 -2.11 -15.30
C THR A 84 13.09 -1.76 -13.82
N VAL A 85 12.12 -0.93 -13.44
CA VAL A 85 11.67 -0.85 -12.05
C VAL A 85 11.52 -2.30 -11.60
N SER A 86 12.28 -2.69 -10.57
CA SER A 86 12.21 -4.07 -10.06
C SER A 86 10.76 -4.32 -9.64
N LEU A 87 10.14 -5.40 -10.13
CA LEU A 87 8.75 -5.74 -9.76
C LEU A 87 8.55 -5.76 -8.23
N SER A 88 9.61 -6.05 -7.48
CA SER A 88 9.61 -6.00 -6.01
C SER A 88 9.34 -4.61 -5.41
N SER A 89 9.58 -3.51 -6.12
CA SER A 89 9.29 -2.17 -5.60
C SER A 89 7.79 -1.85 -5.56
N PHE A 90 6.99 -2.53 -6.39
CA PHE A 90 5.53 -2.40 -6.39
C PHE A 90 4.85 -3.24 -5.31
N VAL A 91 5.54 -4.26 -4.77
CA VAL A 91 4.94 -5.20 -3.82
C VAL A 91 4.28 -4.48 -2.64
N PRO A 92 4.93 -3.52 -1.93
CA PRO A 92 4.28 -2.85 -0.81
C PRO A 92 3.05 -2.01 -1.24
N ALA A 93 3.11 -1.36 -2.40
CA ALA A 93 1.98 -0.58 -2.91
C ALA A 93 0.79 -1.48 -3.27
N VAL A 94 1.04 -2.62 -3.90
CA VAL A 94 0.00 -3.59 -4.26
C VAL A 94 -0.61 -4.24 -3.01
N VAL A 95 0.23 -4.64 -2.05
CA VAL A 95 -0.23 -5.18 -0.76
C VAL A 95 -1.09 -4.14 -0.03
N TRP A 96 -0.68 -2.88 -0.01
CA TRP A 96 -1.46 -1.79 0.58
C TRP A 96 -2.85 -1.65 -0.05
N LEU A 97 -2.93 -1.66 -1.39
CA LEU A 97 -4.21 -1.60 -2.10
C LEU A 97 -5.12 -2.77 -1.73
N ILE A 98 -4.57 -3.99 -1.65
CA ILE A 98 -5.33 -5.18 -1.25
C ILE A 98 -5.87 -5.03 0.18
N LEU A 99 -5.05 -4.58 1.13
CA LEU A 99 -5.48 -4.37 2.51
C LEU A 99 -6.64 -3.37 2.59
N LEU A 100 -6.61 -2.28 1.84
CA LEU A 100 -7.71 -1.31 1.79
C LEU A 100 -8.99 -1.90 1.18
N PHE A 101 -8.87 -2.73 0.14
CA PHE A 101 -10.01 -3.44 -0.42
C PHE A 101 -10.61 -4.45 0.56
N LEU A 102 -9.77 -5.17 1.30
CA LEU A 102 -10.19 -6.13 2.34
C LEU A 102 -10.84 -5.44 3.56
N ASP A 103 -10.40 -4.23 3.92
CA ASP A 103 -11.08 -3.41 4.92
C ASP A 103 -12.47 -2.98 4.40
N GLY A 104 -12.50 -2.42 3.19
CA GLY A 104 -13.72 -2.06 2.48
C GLY A 104 -14.36 -0.74 2.90
N GLN A 105 -14.00 -0.16 4.05
CA GLN A 105 -14.57 1.13 4.50
C GLN A 105 -14.28 2.29 3.54
N TYR A 106 -13.08 2.30 2.95
CA TYR A 106 -12.66 3.34 2.01
C TYR A 106 -13.40 3.23 0.68
N PHE A 107 -13.57 2.01 0.18
CA PHE A 107 -14.31 1.75 -1.05
C PHE A 107 -15.81 2.04 -0.86
N ALA A 108 -16.39 1.58 0.25
CA ALA A 108 -17.77 1.85 0.59
C ALA A 108 -18.03 3.35 0.73
N CYS A 109 -17.15 4.09 1.41
CA CYS A 109 -17.24 5.55 1.50
C CYS A 109 -17.14 6.18 0.10
N ALA A 110 -16.13 5.80 -0.71
CA ALA A 110 -15.94 6.35 -2.05
C ALA A 110 -17.16 6.18 -2.97
N MET A 111 -17.85 5.04 -2.85
CA MET A 111 -19.04 4.69 -3.64
C MET A 111 -20.36 5.17 -3.02
N THR A 112 -20.35 5.76 -1.82
CA THR A 112 -21.54 6.28 -1.16
C THR A 112 -21.99 7.59 -1.81
N ASP A 113 -23.20 7.59 -2.36
CA ASP A 113 -23.79 8.67 -3.17
C ASP A 113 -24.86 9.50 -2.43
N TRP A 114 -25.14 9.22 -1.16
CA TRP A 114 -26.08 10.00 -0.33
C TRP A 114 -25.39 10.86 0.73
N HIS A 115 -26.08 11.89 1.18
CA HIS A 115 -25.66 12.71 2.31
C HIS A 115 -26.06 12.04 3.62
N GLY A 116 -25.16 12.06 4.60
CA GLY A 116 -25.45 11.45 5.88
C GLY A 116 -24.56 11.94 7.01
N ARG A 117 -24.76 11.33 8.16
CA ARG A 117 -23.89 11.45 9.32
C ARG A 117 -23.13 10.15 9.48
N PHE A 118 -21.83 10.26 9.74
CA PHE A 118 -21.02 9.10 10.09
C PHE A 118 -21.48 8.53 11.44
N VAL A 119 -21.92 7.26 11.44
CA VAL A 119 -22.38 6.55 12.64
C VAL A 119 -21.73 5.18 12.77
N ILE A 120 -21.60 4.73 14.01
CA ILE A 120 -21.08 3.41 14.38
C ILE A 120 -22.23 2.65 15.05
N VAL A 121 -22.77 1.64 14.36
CA VAL A 121 -23.97 0.92 14.82
C VAL A 121 -23.69 0.08 16.07
N ASP A 122 -22.55 -0.60 16.10
CA ASP A 122 -22.24 -1.54 17.18
C ASP A 122 -20.79 -1.41 17.64
N LYS A 123 -20.54 -1.15 18.92
CA LYS A 123 -19.15 -0.99 19.43
C LYS A 123 -18.37 -2.30 19.46
N ALA A 124 -19.06 -3.45 19.49
CA ALA A 124 -18.42 -4.76 19.53
C ALA A 124 -17.93 -5.23 18.14
N ALA A 125 -18.66 -4.84 17.09
CA ALA A 125 -18.30 -5.06 15.69
C ALA A 125 -18.65 -3.79 14.90
N PRO A 126 -17.79 -2.75 14.90
CA PRO A 126 -18.11 -1.42 14.41
C PRO A 126 -18.45 -1.41 12.93
N GLN A 127 -19.74 -1.56 12.64
CA GLN A 127 -20.30 -1.26 11.34
C GLN A 127 -20.38 0.27 11.21
N LYS A 128 -19.35 0.82 10.54
CA LYS A 128 -19.20 2.23 10.19
C LYS A 128 -19.94 2.51 8.89
N TRP A 129 -20.87 3.45 8.89
CA TRP A 129 -21.59 3.84 7.67
C TRP A 129 -22.12 5.28 7.77
N CYS A 130 -22.65 5.78 6.64
CA CYS A 130 -23.27 7.10 6.56
C CYS A 130 -24.79 6.98 6.70
N GLU A 131 -25.32 7.30 7.88
CA GLU A 131 -26.76 7.32 8.11
C GLU A 131 -27.39 8.54 7.43
N PRO A 132 -28.43 8.37 6.60
CA PRO A 132 -29.06 9.48 5.90
C PRO A 132 -29.68 10.48 6.89
N THR A 133 -29.44 11.77 6.70
CA THR A 133 -30.00 12.84 7.57
C THR A 133 -31.26 13.48 6.99
N GLN A 134 -31.54 13.28 5.72
CA GLN A 134 -32.72 13.80 5.03
C GLN A 134 -33.67 12.65 4.74
N GLU A 135 -34.98 12.93 4.72
CA GLU A 135 -35.98 12.04 4.13
C GLU A 135 -35.75 11.96 2.62
N GLU A 136 -34.76 11.16 2.22
CA GLU A 136 -34.65 10.69 0.85
C GLU A 136 -35.80 9.72 0.56
N SER A 137 -36.11 9.50 -0.72
CA SER A 137 -37.17 8.58 -1.16
C SER A 137 -36.92 7.11 -0.79
N VAL A 138 -35.75 6.81 -0.24
CA VAL A 138 -35.26 5.46 0.02
C VAL A 138 -35.14 5.27 1.53
N THR A 139 -35.53 4.10 2.03
CA THR A 139 -35.54 3.85 3.47
C THR A 139 -34.11 3.72 4.02
N PRO A 140 -33.84 4.15 5.27
CA PRO A 140 -32.52 3.99 5.89
C PRO A 140 -32.01 2.54 5.90
N GLN A 141 -32.93 1.57 5.99
CA GLN A 141 -32.61 0.15 5.95
C GLN A 141 -32.09 -0.29 4.57
N GLU A 142 -32.66 0.22 3.49
CA GLU A 142 -32.18 -0.06 2.12
C GLU A 142 -30.79 0.55 1.89
N LEU A 143 -30.53 1.76 2.40
CA LEU A 143 -29.21 2.39 2.33
C LEU A 143 -28.17 1.60 3.12
N MET A 144 -28.52 1.14 4.33
CA MET A 144 -27.65 0.29 5.14
C MET A 144 -27.30 -1.02 4.41
N LEU A 145 -28.28 -1.69 3.79
CA LEU A 145 -28.04 -2.88 2.97
C LEU A 145 -27.13 -2.58 1.77
N ARG A 146 -27.30 -1.40 1.14
CA ARG A 146 -26.43 -0.95 0.04
C ARG A 146 -25.00 -0.71 0.52
N SER A 147 -24.80 -0.07 1.67
CA SER A 147 -23.47 0.06 2.29
C SER A 147 -22.84 -1.31 2.54
N GLN A 148 -23.58 -2.25 3.15
CA GLN A 148 -23.08 -3.60 3.40
C GLN A 148 -22.66 -4.31 2.11
N ARG A 149 -23.44 -4.15 1.03
CA ARG A 149 -23.08 -4.70 -0.28
C ARG A 149 -21.76 -4.10 -0.80
N LEU A 150 -21.55 -2.79 -0.66
CA LEU A 150 -20.29 -2.14 -1.06
C LEU A 150 -19.08 -2.63 -0.27
N PHE A 151 -19.24 -2.89 1.04
CA PHE A 151 -18.20 -3.51 1.85
C PHE A 151 -17.83 -4.91 1.34
N VAL A 152 -18.84 -5.75 1.11
CA VAL A 152 -18.63 -7.12 0.60
C VAL A 152 -18.03 -7.09 -0.80
N GLU A 153 -18.49 -6.21 -1.68
CA GLU A 153 -17.95 -6.02 -3.03
C GLU A 153 -16.47 -5.65 -2.99
N SER A 154 -16.09 -4.71 -2.13
CA SER A 154 -14.69 -4.35 -1.91
C SER A 154 -13.86 -5.55 -1.44
N GLN A 155 -14.35 -6.31 -0.48
CA GLN A 155 -13.67 -7.49 0.04
C GLN A 155 -13.50 -8.56 -1.03
N VAL A 156 -14.52 -8.78 -1.87
CA VAL A 156 -14.45 -9.70 -3.01
C VAL A 156 -13.37 -9.24 -4.00
N ILE A 157 -13.29 -7.94 -4.31
CA ILE A 157 -12.20 -7.39 -5.15
C ILE A 157 -10.84 -7.68 -4.52
N GLY A 158 -10.67 -7.41 -3.22
CA GLY A 158 -9.43 -7.68 -2.49
C GLY A 158 -9.04 -9.15 -2.50
N ILE A 159 -9.98 -10.06 -2.26
CA ILE A 159 -9.77 -11.52 -2.29
C ILE A 159 -9.39 -11.98 -3.69
N VAL A 160 -10.10 -11.51 -4.72
CA VAL A 160 -9.81 -11.87 -6.12
C VAL A 160 -8.40 -11.42 -6.51
N LEU A 161 -8.03 -10.17 -6.18
CA LEU A 161 -6.66 -9.67 -6.41
C LEU A 161 -5.61 -10.52 -5.68
N LEU A 162 -5.88 -10.89 -4.42
CA LEU A 162 -4.99 -11.74 -3.64
C LEU A 162 -4.81 -13.12 -4.28
N ILE A 163 -5.90 -13.76 -4.73
CA ILE A 163 -5.86 -15.06 -5.41
C ILE A 163 -5.02 -14.96 -6.70
N PHE A 164 -5.22 -13.91 -7.51
CA PHE A 164 -4.44 -13.71 -8.73
C PHE A 164 -2.95 -13.54 -8.45
N ILE A 165 -2.59 -12.79 -7.40
CA ILE A 165 -1.19 -12.63 -7.00
C ILE A 165 -0.61 -13.94 -6.48
N CYS A 166 -1.32 -14.64 -5.59
CA CYS A 166 -0.87 -15.93 -5.07
C CYS A 166 -0.66 -16.95 -6.19
N PHE A 167 -1.61 -17.05 -7.12
CA PHE A 167 -1.48 -17.91 -8.29
C PHE A 167 -0.29 -17.50 -9.18
N GLY A 168 -0.15 -16.20 -9.45
CA GLY A 168 0.98 -15.66 -10.22
C GLY A 168 2.34 -15.96 -9.57
N LEU A 169 2.44 -15.83 -8.25
CA LEU A 169 3.64 -16.15 -7.48
C LEU A 169 3.95 -17.64 -7.51
N VAL A 170 2.95 -18.51 -7.36
CA VAL A 170 3.14 -19.97 -7.47
C VAL A 170 3.64 -20.34 -8.86
N VAL A 171 3.03 -19.81 -9.92
CA VAL A 171 3.48 -20.05 -11.31
C VAL A 171 4.89 -19.50 -11.53
N TYR A 172 5.21 -18.32 -10.99
CA TYR A 172 6.55 -17.75 -11.06
C TYR A 172 7.59 -18.65 -10.39
N VAL A 173 7.33 -19.10 -9.16
CA VAL A 173 8.23 -19.99 -8.41
C VAL A 173 8.39 -21.33 -9.13
N ILE A 174 7.31 -21.94 -9.62
CA ILE A 174 7.40 -23.21 -10.38
C ILE A 174 8.26 -23.01 -11.64
N ARG A 175 8.09 -21.91 -12.37
CA ARG A 175 8.88 -21.62 -13.57
C ARG A 175 10.37 -21.47 -13.25
N GLU A 176 10.70 -20.68 -12.23
CA GLU A 176 12.08 -20.49 -11.77
C GLU A 176 12.70 -21.81 -11.29
N SER A 177 11.98 -22.60 -10.49
CA SER A 177 12.42 -23.94 -10.06
C SER A 177 12.68 -24.86 -11.25
N CYS A 178 11.76 -24.96 -12.21
CA CYS A 178 11.94 -25.80 -13.39
C CYS A 178 13.09 -25.34 -14.28
N GLN A 179 13.36 -24.03 -14.36
CA GLN A 179 14.50 -23.52 -15.13
C GLN A 179 15.84 -23.88 -14.48
N GLN A 180 15.95 -23.79 -13.16
CA GLN A 180 17.16 -24.22 -12.44
C GLN A 180 17.43 -25.72 -12.59
N ASP A 181 16.38 -26.55 -12.60
CA ASP A 181 16.48 -27.99 -12.84
C ASP A 181 16.89 -28.35 -14.29
N LEU A 182 16.70 -27.45 -15.26
CA LEU A 182 17.13 -27.64 -16.66
C LEU A 182 18.57 -27.20 -16.89
N GLU A 183 19.06 -26.17 -16.20
CA GLU A 183 20.43 -25.67 -16.34
C GLU A 183 21.45 -26.54 -15.58
N THR A 184 21.04 -27.20 -14.49
CA THR A 184 21.93 -28.07 -13.68
C THR A 184 22.39 -29.36 -14.38
N PRO A 185 21.58 -30.09 -15.18
CA PRO A 185 22.04 -31.21 -15.99
C PRO A 185 23.12 -30.82 -17.00
N ASP A 186 22.95 -29.68 -17.69
CA ASP A 186 23.91 -29.22 -18.69
C ASP A 186 25.24 -28.81 -18.06
N ALA A 187 25.21 -28.18 -16.88
CA ALA A 187 26.42 -27.88 -16.11
C ALA A 187 27.16 -29.15 -15.68
N ASN A 188 26.43 -30.15 -15.17
CA ASN A 188 27.02 -31.43 -14.77
C ASN A 188 27.60 -32.23 -15.96
N VAL A 189 26.94 -32.19 -17.13
CA VAL A 189 27.44 -32.82 -18.36
C VAL A 189 28.67 -32.07 -18.90
N ALA A 190 28.66 -30.74 -18.86
CA ALA A 190 29.81 -29.92 -19.24
C ALA A 190 31.03 -30.20 -18.34
N GLU A 191 30.83 -30.31 -17.03
CA GLU A 191 31.92 -30.73 -16.12
C GLU A 191 32.40 -32.14 -16.43
N MET A 192 31.49 -33.11 -16.61
CA MET A 192 31.86 -34.51 -16.87
C MET A 192 32.62 -34.67 -18.19
N THR A 193 32.22 -33.96 -19.24
CA THR A 193 32.92 -33.98 -20.53
C THR A 193 34.32 -33.36 -20.42
N LEU A 194 34.48 -32.27 -19.65
CA LEU A 194 35.79 -31.67 -19.38
C LEU A 194 36.75 -32.66 -18.71
N TYR A 195 36.29 -33.37 -17.66
CA TYR A 195 37.09 -34.38 -16.97
C TYR A 195 37.43 -35.60 -17.85
N SER A 196 36.56 -36.00 -18.79
CA SER A 196 36.84 -37.13 -19.68
C SER A 196 37.86 -36.83 -20.78
N SER A 197 38.10 -35.55 -21.08
CA SER A 197 39.03 -35.10 -22.12
C SER A 197 40.45 -34.84 -21.63
N SER A 198 40.70 -35.04 -20.33
CA SER A 198 42.02 -34.91 -19.68
C SER A 198 42.71 -36.26 -19.55
#